data_AF-A0A8D6PTF9-F1
#
_entry.id   AF-A0A8D6PTF9-F1
#
_cell.length_a   1.000
_cell.length_b   1.000
_cell.length_c   1.000
_cell.angle_alpha   90.00
_cell.angle_beta   90.00
_cell.angle_gamma   90.00
#
_symmetry.space_group_name_H-M   'P 1'
#
loop_
_entity.id
_entity.type
_entity.pdbx_description
1 polymer ?
#
loop_
_entity_poly.entity_id
_entity_poly.type
_entity_poly.pdbx_seq_one_letter_code
_entity_poly.pdbx_strand_id
1 'polypeptide(L)'
;MIEIKKSLNEILSKMDGDKEYISEVAHKIKPISYKSLYVNESKCVRCNLCYKECPVNAIEKAKIRKSVKIIDEKCVKCEICAQTCPVGAIYVIDGKAEIKDREIHYVIKEKTIPHRKIRLKNYYIDKDKCVKCGICARYCPTGAIKVEIRKSIEINLDLCMGCGACMEVCPKKCIKVENEIGEVIKTKDIEVNKNLCVGCFVCVEECPVNAIEEEGGKVKIIKDKCILCGKCVKVCPVNAIKMEEKK
;
A
#
# COMPACT_ATOMS: atom_id res chain seq x y z
N MET A 1 17.40 -2.62 7.55
CA MET A 1 17.93 -2.61 6.17
C MET A 1 18.76 -3.87 6.03
N ILE A 2 18.51 -4.65 4.97
CA ILE A 2 19.23 -5.89 4.69
C ILE A 2 20.02 -5.67 3.41
N GLU A 3 21.30 -6.03 3.44
CA GLU A 3 22.19 -6.01 2.27
C GLU A 3 22.61 -7.43 1.93
N ILE A 4 22.46 -7.80 0.67
CA ILE A 4 22.87 -9.10 0.16
C ILE A 4 23.78 -8.85 -1.04
N LYS A 5 24.95 -9.49 -1.03
CA LYS A 5 25.92 -9.42 -2.11
C LYS A 5 25.98 -10.77 -2.82
N LYS A 6 26.04 -10.73 -4.15
CA LYS A 6 26.34 -11.92 -4.97
C LYS A 6 27.45 -11.59 -5.95
N SER A 7 28.40 -12.50 -6.09
CA SER A 7 29.47 -12.38 -7.10
C SER A 7 28.86 -12.34 -8.50
N LEU A 8 29.19 -11.32 -9.28
CA LEU A 8 28.77 -11.25 -10.67
C LEU A 8 29.41 -12.40 -11.47
N ASN A 9 30.68 -12.70 -11.21
CA ASN A 9 31.41 -13.76 -11.89
C ASN A 9 30.78 -15.15 -11.71
N GLU A 10 30.21 -15.45 -10.53
CA GLU A 10 29.49 -16.71 -10.29
C GLU A 10 28.19 -16.84 -11.09
N ILE A 11 27.59 -15.71 -11.48
CA ILE A 11 26.38 -15.67 -12.30
C ILE A 11 26.77 -15.80 -13.77
N LEU A 12 27.75 -15.01 -14.22
CA LEU A 12 28.21 -15.02 -15.61
C LEU A 12 28.84 -16.37 -16.00
N SER A 13 29.47 -17.08 -15.06
CA SER A 13 30.07 -18.40 -15.32
C SER A 13 29.05 -19.49 -15.70
N LYS A 14 27.77 -19.26 -15.41
CA LYS A 14 26.66 -20.17 -15.74
C LYS A 14 25.94 -19.80 -17.03
N MET A 15 26.36 -18.72 -17.69
CA MET A 15 25.75 -18.26 -18.94
C MET A 15 26.52 -18.84 -20.13
N ASP A 16 25.78 -19.35 -21.12
CA ASP A 16 26.35 -19.75 -22.40
C ASP A 16 26.65 -18.52 -23.26
N GLY A 17 27.82 -18.49 -23.92
CA GLY A 17 28.22 -17.41 -24.83
C GLY A 17 29.59 -16.83 -24.52
N ASP A 18 29.96 -15.77 -25.27
CA ASP A 18 31.21 -15.06 -25.07
C ASP A 18 31.21 -14.33 -23.73
N LYS A 19 32.07 -14.79 -22.81
CA LYS A 19 32.15 -14.28 -21.44
C LYS A 19 32.59 -12.82 -21.38
N GLU A 20 33.39 -12.36 -22.34
CA GLU A 20 33.88 -10.98 -22.39
C GLU A 20 32.74 -10.05 -22.80
N TYR A 21 32.01 -10.42 -23.85
CA TYR A 21 30.81 -9.70 -24.28
C TYR A 21 29.71 -9.68 -23.20
N ILE A 22 29.44 -10.82 -22.56
CA ILE A 22 28.45 -10.94 -21.48
C ILE A 22 28.83 -10.04 -20.29
N SER A 23 30.11 -9.99 -19.93
CA SER A 23 30.63 -9.09 -18.89
C SER A 23 30.42 -7.63 -19.28
N GLU A 24 30.72 -7.23 -20.52
CA GLU A 24 30.53 -5.87 -21.00
C GLU A 24 29.05 -5.43 -20.91
N VAL A 25 28.12 -6.30 -21.33
CA VAL A 25 26.68 -6.02 -21.26
C VAL A 25 26.22 -5.93 -19.80
N ALA A 26 26.72 -6.79 -18.91
CA ALA A 26 26.34 -6.78 -17.50
C ALA A 26 26.64 -5.43 -16.82
N HIS A 27 27.77 -4.81 -17.14
CA HIS A 27 28.14 -3.49 -16.56
C HIS A 27 27.28 -2.34 -17.07
N LYS A 28 26.51 -2.53 -18.16
CA LYS A 28 25.56 -1.54 -18.70
C LYS A 28 24.17 -1.64 -18.05
N ILE A 29 23.92 -2.64 -17.20
CA ILE A 29 22.63 -2.83 -16.53
C ILE A 29 22.38 -1.70 -15.53
N LYS A 30 21.29 -0.97 -15.74
CA LYS A 30 20.86 0.09 -14.83
C LYS A 30 20.32 -0.50 -13.52
N PRO A 31 20.42 0.23 -12.38
CA PRO A 31 19.85 -0.21 -11.13
C PRO A 31 18.35 -0.50 -11.26
N ILE A 32 17.93 -1.65 -10.72
CA ILE A 32 16.54 -2.08 -10.71
C ILE A 32 15.96 -1.71 -9.34
N SER A 33 14.86 -0.96 -9.34
CA SER A 33 14.13 -0.63 -8.12
C SER A 33 12.75 -1.29 -8.16
N TYR A 34 12.37 -1.93 -7.06
CA TYR A 34 11.09 -2.60 -6.89
C TYR A 34 10.45 -2.21 -5.57
N LYS A 35 9.13 -2.13 -5.53
CA LYS A 35 8.36 -1.88 -4.31
C LYS A 35 7.33 -2.98 -4.12
N SER A 36 7.33 -3.58 -2.95
CA SER A 36 6.40 -4.63 -2.56
C SER A 36 5.56 -4.21 -1.36
N LEU A 37 4.33 -4.72 -1.30
CA LEU A 37 3.46 -4.56 -0.15
C LEU A 37 3.11 -5.94 0.40
N TYR A 38 3.26 -6.13 1.71
CA TYR A 38 3.03 -7.40 2.37
C TYR A 38 2.10 -7.22 3.58
N VAL A 39 1.22 -8.20 3.81
CA VAL A 39 0.30 -8.20 4.95
C VAL A 39 0.82 -9.15 6.02
N ASN A 40 1.12 -8.61 7.20
CA ASN A 40 1.35 -9.40 8.39
C ASN A 40 0.01 -9.93 8.92
N GLU A 41 -0.25 -11.21 8.70
CA GLU A 41 -1.52 -11.85 9.06
C GLU A 41 -1.77 -11.89 10.57
N SER A 42 -0.71 -11.98 11.39
CA SER A 42 -0.83 -12.04 12.85
C SER A 42 -1.20 -10.68 13.45
N LYS A 43 -0.77 -9.57 12.83
CA LYS A 43 -1.16 -8.20 13.21
C LYS A 43 -2.53 -7.79 12.65
N CYS A 44 -3.00 -8.41 11.57
CA CYS A 44 -4.22 -7.99 10.89
C CYS A 44 -5.49 -8.24 11.74
N VAL A 45 -6.18 -7.16 12.13
CA VAL A 45 -7.43 -7.21 12.90
C VAL A 45 -8.70 -7.37 12.05
N ARG A 46 -8.55 -7.57 10.73
CA ARG A 46 -9.67 -7.83 9.79
C ARG A 46 -10.71 -6.70 9.72
N CYS A 47 -10.29 -5.46 9.96
CA CYS A 47 -11.16 -4.28 9.89
C CYS A 47 -11.58 -3.87 8.48
N ASN A 48 -10.92 -4.40 7.44
CA ASN A 48 -11.20 -4.11 6.04
C ASN A 48 -11.12 -2.63 5.62
N LEU A 49 -10.51 -1.74 6.42
CA LEU A 49 -10.31 -0.35 6.01
C LEU A 49 -9.42 -0.24 4.77
N CYS A 50 -8.31 -1.00 4.71
CA CYS A 50 -7.46 -1.02 3.52
C CYS A 50 -8.19 -1.52 2.27
N TYR A 51 -9.10 -2.48 2.41
CA TYR A 51 -9.95 -2.96 1.32
C TYR A 51 -10.86 -1.86 0.80
N LYS A 52 -11.55 -1.14 1.71
CA LYS A 52 -12.44 -0.02 1.39
C LYS A 52 -11.72 1.16 0.74
N GLU A 53 -10.50 1.46 1.20
CA GLU A 53 -9.69 2.59 0.70
C GLU A 53 -8.82 2.25 -0.51
N CYS A 54 -8.89 1.04 -1.08
CA CYS A 54 -8.06 0.66 -2.22
C CYS A 54 -8.61 1.25 -3.53
N PRO A 55 -7.92 2.20 -4.18
CA PRO A 55 -8.45 2.88 -5.36
C PRO A 55 -8.49 2.01 -6.62
N VAL A 56 -7.85 0.84 -6.60
CA VAL A 56 -7.68 -0.05 -7.76
C VAL A 56 -8.23 -1.46 -7.50
N ASN A 57 -9.00 -1.65 -6.42
CA ASN A 57 -9.60 -2.94 -6.07
C ASN A 57 -8.61 -4.11 -6.03
N ALA A 58 -7.38 -3.84 -5.59
CA ALA A 58 -6.29 -4.81 -5.52
C ALA A 58 -6.21 -5.54 -4.17
N ILE A 59 -7.27 -5.50 -3.36
CA ILE A 59 -7.30 -6.15 -2.05
C ILE A 59 -8.51 -7.07 -1.97
N GLU A 60 -8.30 -8.31 -1.53
CA GLU A 60 -9.36 -9.22 -1.12
C GLU A 60 -9.77 -8.91 0.32
N LYS A 61 -11.08 -8.81 0.56
CA LYS A 61 -11.65 -8.57 1.88
C LYS A 61 -11.31 -9.70 2.86
N ALA A 62 -10.92 -9.33 4.08
CA ALA A 62 -10.72 -10.26 5.18
C ALA A 62 -12.05 -10.90 5.63
N LYS A 63 -11.93 -12.14 6.11
CA LYS A 63 -13.01 -12.90 6.76
C LYS A 63 -12.60 -13.15 8.22
N ILE A 64 -13.52 -13.67 9.05
CA ILE A 64 -13.22 -13.98 10.46
C ILE A 64 -11.93 -14.81 10.60
N ARG A 65 -11.71 -15.81 9.74
CA ARG A 65 -10.53 -16.69 9.80
C ARG A 65 -9.37 -16.31 8.85
N LYS A 66 -9.57 -15.38 7.92
CA LYS A 66 -8.58 -15.03 6.88
C LYS A 66 -8.29 -13.53 6.89
N SER A 67 -7.02 -13.14 6.92
CA SER A 67 -6.58 -11.76 6.73
C SER A 67 -6.95 -11.22 5.34
N VAL A 68 -6.74 -9.93 5.13
CA VAL A 68 -6.78 -9.35 3.78
C VAL A 68 -5.63 -9.90 2.94
N LYS A 69 -5.83 -10.03 1.63
CA LYS A 69 -4.78 -10.41 0.68
C LYS A 69 -4.62 -9.31 -0.37
N ILE A 70 -3.39 -8.94 -0.69
CA ILE A 70 -3.09 -8.03 -1.79
C ILE A 70 -2.97 -8.87 -3.07
N ILE A 71 -3.68 -8.48 -4.13
CA ILE A 71 -3.60 -9.06 -5.46
C ILE A 71 -2.51 -8.30 -6.20
N ASP A 72 -1.33 -8.91 -6.34
CA ASP A 72 -0.12 -8.19 -6.74
C ASP A 72 -0.23 -7.59 -8.14
N GLU A 73 -0.87 -8.33 -9.05
CA GLU A 73 -1.07 -7.99 -10.46
C GLU A 73 -1.95 -6.75 -10.65
N LYS A 74 -2.86 -6.48 -9.70
CA LYS A 74 -3.73 -5.29 -9.70
C LYS A 74 -3.12 -4.14 -8.90
N CYS A 75 -2.15 -4.41 -8.04
CA CYS A 75 -1.68 -3.45 -7.05
C CYS A 75 -0.68 -2.47 -7.67
N VAL A 76 -1.07 -1.20 -7.74
CA VAL A 76 -0.25 -0.10 -8.26
C VAL A 76 0.75 0.47 -7.24
N LYS A 77 0.92 -0.19 -6.09
CA LYS A 77 1.88 0.15 -5.02
C LYS A 77 1.79 1.62 -4.52
N CYS A 78 0.57 2.16 -4.42
CA CYS A 78 0.29 3.54 -4.00
C CYS A 78 0.34 3.79 -2.47
N GLU A 79 0.61 2.76 -1.66
CA GLU A 79 0.82 2.85 -0.20
C GLU A 79 -0.41 3.26 0.65
N ILE A 80 -1.54 3.64 0.03
CA ILE A 80 -2.77 4.06 0.75
C ILE A 80 -3.24 3.02 1.78
N CYS A 81 -3.17 1.73 1.44
CA CYS A 81 -3.56 0.66 2.35
C CYS A 81 -2.67 0.61 3.60
N ALA A 82 -1.36 0.86 3.47
CA ALA A 82 -0.44 0.93 4.58
C ALA A 82 -0.70 2.17 5.44
N GLN A 83 -0.92 3.35 4.81
CA GLN A 83 -1.29 4.56 5.54
C GLN A 83 -2.59 4.39 6.35
N THR A 84 -3.56 3.68 5.78
CA THR A 84 -4.88 3.46 6.38
C THR A 84 -4.87 2.39 7.47
N CYS A 85 -3.88 1.48 7.48
CA CYS A 85 -3.89 0.34 8.39
C CYS A 85 -3.70 0.80 9.86
N PRO A 86 -4.72 0.67 10.74
CA PRO A 86 -4.66 1.20 12.09
C PRO A 86 -3.65 0.49 13.01
N VAL A 87 -3.24 -0.72 12.62
CA VAL A 87 -2.42 -1.62 13.44
C VAL A 87 -1.05 -1.91 12.82
N GLY A 88 -0.68 -1.16 11.77
CA GLY A 88 0.60 -1.34 11.08
C GLY A 88 0.83 -2.77 10.57
N ALA A 89 -0.23 -3.44 10.09
CA ALA A 89 -0.16 -4.80 9.58
C ALA A 89 0.26 -4.88 8.10
N ILE A 90 0.38 -3.75 7.39
CA ILE A 90 0.79 -3.73 5.98
C ILE A 90 2.16 -3.07 5.89
N TYR A 91 3.16 -3.85 5.51
CA TYR A 91 4.52 -3.39 5.32
C TYR A 91 4.75 -2.96 3.87
N VAL A 92 5.54 -1.90 3.69
CA VAL A 92 6.02 -1.44 2.39
C VAL A 92 7.51 -1.70 2.34
N ILE A 93 7.95 -2.51 1.38
CA ILE A 93 9.35 -2.90 1.23
C ILE A 93 9.86 -2.33 -0.08
N ASP A 94 10.90 -1.49 -0.01
CA ASP A 94 11.65 -1.04 -1.17
C ASP A 94 12.87 -1.95 -1.36
N GLY A 95 13.06 -2.43 -2.58
CA GLY A 95 14.21 -3.22 -3.02
C GLY A 95 14.96 -2.49 -4.11
N LYS A 96 16.30 -2.46 -4.02
CA LYS A 96 17.18 -1.94 -5.06
C LYS A 96 18.25 -2.98 -5.36
N ALA A 97 18.44 -3.31 -6.64
CA ALA A 97 19.57 -4.11 -7.11
C ALA A 97 20.47 -3.23 -7.97
N GLU A 98 21.76 -3.20 -7.67
CA GLU A 98 22.76 -2.47 -8.45
C GLU A 98 24.05 -3.28 -8.57
N ILE A 99 24.77 -3.10 -9.66
CA ILE A 99 26.08 -3.72 -9.86
C ILE A 99 27.15 -2.72 -9.42
N LYS A 100 27.98 -3.13 -8.46
CA LYS A 100 29.11 -2.36 -7.93
C LYS A 100 30.27 -3.31 -7.71
N ASP A 101 31.48 -2.90 -8.12
CA ASP A 101 32.71 -3.64 -7.85
C ASP A 101 32.65 -5.14 -8.23
N ARG A 102 32.02 -5.47 -9.38
CA ARG A 102 31.78 -6.84 -9.85
C ARG A 102 30.92 -7.70 -8.90
N GLU A 103 30.13 -7.06 -8.05
CA GLU A 103 29.12 -7.68 -7.21
C GLU A 103 27.74 -7.11 -7.53
N ILE A 104 26.70 -7.93 -7.39
CA ILE A 104 25.32 -7.47 -7.37
C ILE A 104 24.93 -7.20 -5.92
N HIS A 105 24.64 -5.94 -5.61
CA HIS A 105 24.24 -5.46 -4.30
C HIS A 105 22.72 -5.32 -4.28
N TYR A 106 22.07 -6.17 -3.49
CA TYR A 106 20.64 -6.08 -3.20
C TYR A 106 20.45 -5.38 -1.87
N VAL A 107 19.77 -4.23 -1.90
CA VAL A 107 19.40 -3.46 -0.71
C VAL A 107 17.90 -3.59 -0.53
N ILE A 108 17.48 -4.15 0.60
CA ILE A 108 16.07 -4.30 0.99
C ILE A 108 15.81 -3.47 2.24
N LYS A 109 14.83 -2.57 2.16
CA LYS A 109 14.50 -1.65 3.24
C LYS A 109 12.99 -1.62 3.45
N GLU A 110 12.57 -1.84 4.70
CA GLU A 110 11.21 -1.49 5.11
C GLU A 110 11.07 0.03 5.16
N LYS A 111 10.05 0.54 4.49
CA LYS A 111 9.72 1.95 4.43
C LYS A 111 8.71 2.28 5.53
N THR A 112 9.04 3.27 6.35
CA THR A 112 8.09 3.85 7.30
C THR A 112 7.02 4.64 6.55
N ILE A 113 5.75 4.32 6.81
CA ILE A 113 4.60 4.95 6.14
C ILE A 113 3.85 5.81 7.16
N PRO A 114 3.53 7.07 6.83
CA PRO A 114 2.71 7.90 7.71
C PRO A 114 1.28 7.36 7.77
N HIS A 115 0.70 7.34 8.97
CA HIS A 115 -0.66 6.84 9.17
C HIS A 115 -1.70 7.96 9.07
N ARG A 116 -2.79 7.67 8.34
CA ARG A 116 -3.97 8.53 8.29
C ARG A 116 -4.70 8.46 9.63
N LYS A 117 -5.20 9.60 10.10
CA LYS A 117 -6.01 9.65 11.32
C LYS A 117 -7.36 8.98 11.06
N ILE A 118 -7.73 8.05 11.93
CA ILE A 118 -9.07 7.45 11.96
C ILE A 118 -9.79 8.01 13.17
N ARG A 119 -10.99 8.55 12.96
CA ARG A 119 -11.83 9.12 14.01
C ARG A 119 -13.15 8.38 14.08
N LEU A 120 -13.48 7.86 15.26
CA LEU A 120 -14.82 7.33 15.51
C LEU A 120 -15.83 8.47 15.40
N LYS A 121 -16.92 8.27 14.64
CA LYS A 121 -18.04 9.21 14.55
C LYS A 121 -19.24 8.70 15.32
N ASN A 122 -19.59 7.44 15.10
CA ASN A 122 -20.74 6.82 15.74
C ASN A 122 -20.50 5.33 15.96
N TYR A 123 -21.20 4.80 16.95
CA TYR A 123 -21.13 3.40 17.34
C TYR A 123 -22.49 2.90 17.84
N TYR A 124 -22.86 1.68 17.44
CA TYR A 124 -24.10 1.08 17.87
C TYR A 124 -24.00 -0.45 18.02
N ILE A 125 -24.62 -1.00 19.05
CA ILE A 125 -24.87 -2.44 19.22
C ILE A 125 -26.36 -2.69 19.35
N ASP A 126 -26.88 -3.54 18.48
CA ASP A 126 -28.18 -4.20 18.66
C ASP A 126 -28.03 -5.28 19.76
N LYS A 127 -28.54 -4.97 20.96
CA LYS A 127 -28.42 -5.84 22.14
C LYS A 127 -29.24 -7.12 22.01
N ASP A 128 -30.34 -7.09 21.26
CA ASP A 128 -31.25 -8.22 21.08
C ASP A 128 -30.64 -9.28 20.16
N LYS A 129 -29.89 -8.85 19.14
CA LYS A 129 -29.10 -9.76 18.29
C LYS A 129 -27.79 -10.21 18.93
N CYS A 130 -27.29 -9.50 19.93
CA CYS A 130 -26.00 -9.77 20.54
C CYS A 130 -26.03 -10.97 21.49
N VAL A 131 -25.39 -12.06 21.05
CA VAL A 131 -25.23 -13.29 21.85
C VAL A 131 -23.99 -13.29 22.77
N LYS A 132 -23.27 -12.17 22.84
CA LYS A 132 -22.13 -11.96 23.77
C LYS A 132 -21.06 -13.07 23.64
N CYS A 133 -20.69 -13.40 22.39
CA CYS A 133 -19.74 -14.48 22.06
C CYS A 133 -18.26 -14.10 22.20
N GLY A 134 -17.92 -12.83 22.38
CA GLY A 134 -16.54 -12.36 22.62
C GLY A 134 -15.65 -12.22 21.37
N ILE A 135 -16.12 -12.57 20.17
CA ILE A 135 -15.31 -12.45 18.93
C ILE A 135 -14.86 -11.00 18.69
N CYS A 136 -15.73 -10.02 18.93
CA CYS A 136 -15.40 -8.60 18.81
C CYS A 136 -14.26 -8.17 19.75
N ALA A 137 -14.26 -8.66 21.00
CA ALA A 137 -13.20 -8.38 21.97
C ALA A 137 -11.85 -8.97 21.52
N ARG A 138 -11.85 -10.20 21.00
CA ARG A 138 -10.64 -10.87 20.50
C ARG A 138 -9.93 -10.09 19.39
N TYR A 139 -10.68 -9.42 18.52
CA TYR A 139 -10.12 -8.64 17.39
C TYR A 139 -10.00 -7.15 17.69
N CYS A 140 -10.28 -6.70 18.91
CA CYS A 140 -10.12 -5.30 19.29
C CYS A 140 -8.63 -5.02 19.60
N PRO A 141 -7.90 -4.26 18.76
CA PRO A 141 -6.46 -4.06 18.95
C PRO A 141 -6.12 -3.23 20.21
N THR A 142 -7.06 -2.41 20.68
CA THR A 142 -6.84 -1.50 21.81
C THR A 142 -7.39 -2.05 23.13
N GLY A 143 -8.04 -3.22 23.11
CA GLY A 143 -8.71 -3.76 24.30
C GLY A 143 -9.94 -2.96 24.74
N ALA A 144 -10.48 -2.09 23.89
CA ALA A 144 -11.66 -1.27 24.20
C ALA A 144 -12.93 -2.06 24.50
N ILE A 145 -13.01 -3.34 24.10
CA ILE A 145 -14.21 -4.17 24.25
C ILE A 145 -13.93 -5.29 25.26
N LYS A 146 -14.71 -5.34 26.33
CA LYS A 146 -14.74 -6.44 27.29
C LYS A 146 -16.05 -7.21 27.14
N VAL A 147 -15.98 -8.55 27.15
CA VAL A 147 -17.15 -9.41 27.04
C VAL A 147 -17.04 -10.52 28.07
N GLU A 148 -18.03 -10.59 28.96
CA GLU A 148 -18.30 -11.80 29.73
C GLU A 148 -19.22 -12.69 28.91
N ILE A 149 -18.73 -13.89 28.56
CA ILE A 149 -19.43 -14.78 27.63
C ILE A 149 -20.85 -15.06 28.11
N ARG A 150 -21.83 -14.81 27.22
CA ARG A 150 -23.28 -14.94 27.45
C ARG A 150 -23.86 -14.04 28.56
N LYS A 151 -23.05 -13.21 29.25
CA LYS A 151 -23.49 -12.35 30.36
C LYS A 151 -23.58 -10.88 29.97
N SER A 152 -22.44 -10.22 29.76
CA SER A 152 -22.36 -8.76 29.51
C SER A 152 -21.40 -8.40 28.38
N ILE A 153 -21.52 -7.17 27.89
CA ILE A 153 -20.59 -6.54 26.97
C ILE A 153 -20.42 -5.08 27.38
N GLU A 154 -19.16 -4.65 27.51
CA GLU A 154 -18.78 -3.30 27.91
C GLU A 154 -17.77 -2.74 26.93
N ILE A 155 -17.88 -1.45 26.64
CA ILE A 155 -17.03 -0.78 25.67
C ILE A 155 -16.53 0.54 26.25
N ASN A 156 -15.21 0.65 26.35
CA ASN A 156 -14.54 1.88 26.69
C ASN A 156 -14.24 2.66 25.40
N LEU A 157 -14.98 3.75 25.18
CA LEU A 157 -14.84 4.57 23.97
C LEU A 157 -13.54 5.39 23.96
N ASP A 158 -12.94 5.68 25.10
CA ASP A 158 -11.66 6.40 25.18
C ASP A 158 -10.50 5.56 24.61
N LEU A 159 -10.62 4.24 24.69
CA LEU A 159 -9.67 3.30 24.08
C LEU A 159 -10.04 2.96 22.62
N CYS A 160 -11.21 3.35 22.14
CA CYS A 160 -11.69 2.97 20.82
C CYS A 160 -11.04 3.82 19.73
N MET A 161 -10.24 3.19 18.86
CA MET A 161 -9.64 3.88 17.71
C MET A 161 -10.53 3.94 16.46
N GLY A 162 -11.79 3.50 16.56
CA GLY A 162 -12.75 3.56 15.43
C GLY A 162 -12.41 2.66 14.24
N CYS A 163 -11.57 1.63 14.40
CA CYS A 163 -11.11 0.83 13.27
C CYS A 163 -12.21 -0.01 12.59
N GLY A 164 -13.32 -0.33 13.28
CA GLY A 164 -14.40 -1.14 12.73
C GLY A 164 -14.17 -2.65 12.73
N ALA A 165 -13.06 -3.15 13.31
CA ALA A 165 -12.77 -4.59 13.37
C ALA A 165 -13.92 -5.40 13.97
N CYS A 166 -14.49 -4.94 15.09
CA CYS A 166 -15.61 -5.59 15.77
C CYS A 166 -16.87 -5.72 14.90
N MET A 167 -17.17 -4.72 14.06
CA MET A 167 -18.26 -4.76 13.10
C MET A 167 -18.03 -5.83 12.03
N GLU A 168 -16.83 -5.87 11.45
CA GLU A 168 -16.50 -6.79 10.36
C GLU A 168 -16.46 -8.26 10.79
N VAL A 169 -16.03 -8.53 12.03
CA VAL A 169 -15.93 -9.91 12.55
C VAL A 169 -17.20 -10.40 13.26
N CYS A 170 -18.20 -9.55 13.46
CA CYS A 170 -19.41 -9.92 14.18
C CYS A 170 -20.29 -10.87 13.33
N PRO A 171 -20.46 -12.15 13.72
CA PRO A 171 -21.24 -13.10 12.94
C PRO A 171 -22.75 -12.77 12.95
N LYS A 172 -23.23 -12.10 13.99
CA LYS A 172 -24.62 -11.64 14.10
C LYS A 172 -24.88 -10.29 13.43
N LYS A 173 -23.84 -9.63 12.89
CA LYS A 173 -23.90 -8.29 12.27
C LYS A 173 -24.66 -7.27 13.13
N CYS A 174 -24.52 -7.38 14.46
CA CYS A 174 -25.23 -6.54 15.42
C CYS A 174 -24.44 -5.29 15.83
N ILE A 175 -23.22 -5.12 15.33
CA ILE A 175 -22.35 -3.99 15.66
C ILE A 175 -22.25 -3.10 14.42
N LYS A 176 -22.44 -1.80 14.59
CA LYS A 176 -22.15 -0.77 13.58
C LYS A 176 -21.07 0.18 14.11
N VAL A 177 -20.10 0.49 13.25
CA VAL A 177 -19.04 1.47 13.52
C VAL A 177 -19.02 2.40 12.32
N GLU A 178 -19.18 3.69 12.59
CA GLU A 178 -19.01 4.74 11.60
C GLU A 178 -17.77 5.54 11.97
N ASN A 179 -16.88 5.71 11.00
CA ASN A 179 -15.61 6.34 11.20
C ASN A 179 -15.30 7.27 10.02
N GLU A 180 -14.53 8.30 10.31
CA GLU A 180 -13.93 9.19 9.32
C GLU A 180 -12.45 8.86 9.20
N ILE A 181 -11.96 8.84 7.96
CA ILE A 181 -10.55 8.61 7.65
C ILE A 181 -10.03 9.91 7.05
N GLY A 182 -8.97 10.48 7.62
CA GLY A 182 -8.34 11.68 7.09
C GLY A 182 -7.84 11.48 5.66
N GLU A 183 -7.49 12.55 4.95
CA GLU A 183 -7.03 12.48 3.56
C GLU A 183 -5.78 11.62 3.36
N VAL A 184 -5.54 11.17 2.13
CA VAL A 184 -4.29 10.49 1.76
C VAL A 184 -3.11 11.43 1.95
N ILE A 185 -2.11 10.98 2.71
CA ILE A 185 -0.93 11.78 3.01
C ILE A 185 0.00 11.71 1.79
N LYS A 186 0.15 12.86 1.11
CA LYS A 186 1.02 13.01 -0.06
C LYS A 186 2.41 13.42 0.40
N THR A 187 3.36 12.49 0.39
CA THR A 187 4.77 12.75 0.76
C THR A 187 5.64 13.17 -0.44
N LYS A 188 5.10 13.04 -1.65
CA LYS A 188 5.79 13.35 -2.91
C LYS A 188 4.96 14.33 -3.71
N ASP A 189 5.63 15.01 -4.63
CA ASP A 189 5.01 15.75 -5.70
C ASP A 189 5.30 15.11 -7.04
N ILE A 190 4.39 15.33 -7.98
CA ILE A 190 4.51 14.89 -9.36
C ILE A 190 4.26 16.06 -10.31
N GLU A 191 5.17 16.29 -11.24
CA GLU A 191 5.16 17.47 -12.11
C GLU A 191 5.40 17.10 -13.56
N VAL A 192 4.88 17.95 -14.45
CA VAL A 192 4.99 17.78 -15.90
C VAL A 192 5.83 18.93 -16.46
N ASN A 193 6.96 18.61 -17.08
CA ASN A 193 7.71 19.54 -17.90
C ASN A 193 6.99 19.73 -19.24
N LYS A 194 6.33 20.87 -19.41
CA LYS A 194 5.54 21.19 -20.62
C LYS A 194 6.41 21.32 -21.88
N ASN A 195 7.70 21.65 -21.76
CA ASN A 195 8.62 21.76 -22.90
C ASN A 195 9.03 20.38 -23.44
N LEU A 196 9.19 19.39 -22.57
CA LEU A 196 9.52 18.01 -22.97
C LEU A 196 8.29 17.20 -23.37
N CYS A 197 7.12 17.53 -22.80
CA CYS A 197 5.89 16.80 -23.09
C CYS A 197 5.53 16.93 -24.58
N VAL A 198 5.38 15.80 -25.28
CA VAL A 198 5.03 15.79 -26.71
C VAL A 198 3.53 15.60 -26.97
N GLY A 199 2.70 15.49 -25.92
CA GLY A 199 1.25 15.33 -26.08
C GLY A 199 0.82 13.96 -26.61
N CYS A 200 1.55 12.88 -26.31
CA CYS A 200 1.20 11.52 -26.77
C CYS A 200 0.08 10.85 -25.95
N PHE A 201 -0.33 11.44 -24.82
CA PHE A 201 -1.43 11.02 -23.95
C PHE A 201 -1.40 9.61 -23.34
N VAL A 202 -0.35 8.80 -23.57
CA VAL A 202 -0.17 7.48 -22.93
C VAL A 202 -0.34 7.53 -21.40
N CYS A 203 0.15 8.59 -20.74
CA CYS A 203 0.01 8.74 -19.29
C CYS A 203 -1.45 8.94 -18.84
N VAL A 204 -2.31 9.51 -19.69
CA VAL A 204 -3.74 9.70 -19.44
C VAL A 204 -4.42 8.34 -19.41
N GLU A 205 -4.21 7.52 -20.45
CA GLU A 205 -4.77 6.17 -20.58
C GLU A 205 -4.30 5.24 -19.45
N GLU A 206 -3.03 5.34 -19.09
CA GLU A 206 -2.43 4.49 -18.08
C GLU A 206 -2.79 4.89 -16.64
N CYS A 207 -3.40 6.05 -16.41
CA CYS A 207 -3.70 6.58 -15.08
C CYS A 207 -4.85 5.81 -14.41
N PRO A 208 -4.60 5.04 -13.34
CA PRO A 208 -5.62 4.16 -12.75
C PRO A 208 -6.74 4.91 -12.02
N VAL A 209 -6.61 6.22 -11.84
CA VAL A 209 -7.53 7.07 -11.06
C VAL A 209 -7.97 8.31 -11.83
N ASN A 210 -7.74 8.36 -13.14
CA ASN A 210 -8.15 9.47 -14.01
C ASN A 210 -7.72 10.85 -13.45
N ALA A 211 -6.47 10.93 -12.96
CA ALA A 211 -5.90 12.13 -12.36
C ALA A 211 -5.07 12.96 -13.35
N ILE A 212 -5.17 12.70 -14.65
CA ILE A 212 -4.43 13.41 -15.70
C ILE A 212 -5.43 13.81 -16.78
N GLU A 213 -5.39 15.07 -17.19
CA GLU A 213 -6.26 15.66 -18.21
C GLU A 213 -5.44 16.31 -19.32
N GLU A 214 -6.05 16.44 -20.50
CA GLU A 214 -5.49 17.21 -21.61
C GLU A 214 -5.65 18.72 -21.37
N GLU A 215 -4.59 19.48 -21.64
CA GLU A 215 -4.60 20.94 -21.54
C GLU A 215 -3.65 21.51 -22.60
N GLY A 216 -4.20 22.15 -23.64
CA GLY A 216 -3.43 22.82 -24.69
C GLY A 216 -2.48 21.90 -25.46
N GLY A 217 -2.94 20.70 -25.84
CA GLY A 217 -2.11 19.69 -26.51
C GLY A 217 -1.01 19.08 -25.63
N LYS A 218 -1.02 19.37 -24.33
CA LYS A 218 -0.16 18.77 -23.31
C LYS A 218 -1.04 18.11 -22.25
N VAL A 219 -0.44 17.69 -21.15
CA VAL A 219 -1.16 17.09 -20.01
C VAL A 219 -1.00 17.90 -18.74
N LYS A 220 -1.98 17.80 -17.86
CA LYS A 220 -1.97 18.37 -16.50
C LYS A 220 -2.40 17.32 -15.50
N ILE A 221 -1.78 17.35 -14.32
CA ILE A 221 -2.09 16.42 -13.23
C ILE A 221 -3.08 17.10 -12.29
N ILE A 222 -4.25 16.49 -12.12
CA ILE A 222 -5.25 16.87 -11.12
C ILE A 222 -4.74 16.36 -9.77
N LYS A 223 -4.08 17.26 -9.03
CA LYS A 223 -3.37 16.92 -7.79
C LYS A 223 -4.26 16.20 -6.80
N ASP A 224 -5.52 16.59 -6.64
CA ASP A 224 -6.44 16.01 -5.65
C ASP A 224 -6.76 14.54 -5.92
N LYS A 225 -6.97 14.17 -7.19
CA LYS A 225 -7.21 12.78 -7.62
C LYS A 225 -5.94 11.93 -7.62
N CYS A 226 -4.77 12.55 -7.72
CA CYS A 226 -3.51 11.82 -7.86
C CYS A 226 -3.17 11.03 -6.58
N ILE A 227 -3.03 9.71 -6.72
CA ILE A 227 -2.63 8.79 -5.65
C ILE A 227 -1.13 8.51 -5.60
N LEU A 228 -0.32 9.24 -6.36
CA LEU A 228 1.16 9.14 -6.39
C LEU A 228 1.71 7.72 -6.63
N CYS A 229 1.02 6.92 -7.47
CA CYS A 229 1.50 5.57 -7.82
C CYS A 229 2.72 5.58 -8.77
N GLY A 230 3.01 6.71 -9.41
CA GLY A 230 4.16 6.87 -10.30
C GLY A 230 4.06 6.15 -11.65
N LYS A 231 2.90 5.57 -12.00
CA LYS A 231 2.71 4.85 -13.28
C LYS A 231 2.97 5.77 -14.49
N CYS A 232 2.47 6.99 -14.45
CA CYS A 232 2.70 8.01 -15.49
C CYS A 232 4.17 8.40 -15.66
N VAL A 233 4.99 8.35 -14.60
CA VAL A 233 6.44 8.56 -14.70
C VAL A 233 7.08 7.42 -15.48
N LYS A 234 6.71 6.18 -15.19
CA LYS A 234 7.29 4.98 -15.82
C LYS A 234 6.95 4.85 -17.30
N VAL A 235 5.75 5.24 -17.70
CA VAL A 235 5.28 5.11 -19.10
C VAL A 235 5.62 6.31 -19.98
N CYS A 236 6.19 7.39 -19.42
CA CYS A 236 6.50 8.59 -20.19
C CYS A 236 7.75 8.35 -21.06
N PRO A 237 7.63 8.28 -22.41
CA PRO A 237 8.77 7.94 -23.27
C PRO A 237 9.84 9.04 -23.32
N VAL A 238 9.44 10.28 -23.05
CA VAL A 238 10.28 11.48 -23.12
C VAL A 238 10.69 12.00 -21.74
N ASN A 239 10.41 11.24 -20.66
CA ASN A 239 10.72 11.61 -19.28
C ASN A 239 10.21 13.02 -18.88
N ALA A 240 9.09 13.46 -19.46
CA ALA A 240 8.49 14.76 -19.16
C ALA A 240 7.80 14.80 -17.80
N ILE A 241 7.50 13.66 -17.19
CA ILE A 241 6.82 13.58 -15.88
C ILE A 241 7.82 13.11 -14.83
N LYS A 242 8.01 13.90 -13.77
CA LYS A 242 8.92 13.58 -12.66
C LYS A 242 8.17 13.51 -11.35
N MET A 243 8.67 12.69 -10.42
CA MET A 243 8.14 12.57 -9.07
C MET A 243 9.28 12.76 -8.07
N GLU A 244 9.10 13.69 -7.13
CA GLU A 244 10.11 14.13 -6.17
C GLU A 244 9.54 14.11 -4.75
N GLU A 245 10.39 13.95 -3.74
CA GLU A 245 9.94 14.07 -2.34
C GLU A 245 9.57 15.52 -2.03
N LYS A 246 8.51 15.73 -1.24
CA LYS A 246 8.18 17.07 -0.74
C LYS A 246 9.28 17.53 0.22
N LYS A 247 9.83 18.71 -0.04
CA LYS A 247 10.73 19.42 0.89
C LYS A 247 9.98 19.91 2.11
#